data_AF-A0A7W0TXQ4-F1
#
_entry.id   AF-A0A7W0TXQ4-F1
#
_cell.length_a   1.000
_cell.length_b   1.000
_cell.length_c   1.000
_cell.angle_alpha   90.00
_cell.angle_beta   90.00
_cell.angle_gamma   90.00
#
_symmetry.space_group_name_H-M   'P 1'
#
loop_
_entity.id
_entity.type
_entity.pdbx_description
1 polymer ?
#
loop_
_entity_poly.entity_id
_entity_poly.type
_entity_poly.pdbx_seq_one_letter_code
_entity_poly.pdbx_strand_id
1 'polypeptide(L)'
;MIEREGTTTTGEAVPFRWECGCRETPVLLGTYEADGRINLKSRDRYWHVYGRVETNCPRCGAERVLDLDPGRNPDPDPGTVPVPPGSARPA
;
A
#
# COMPACT_ATOMS: atom_id res chain seq x y z
N MET A 1 -38.14 24.45 8.75
CA MET A 1 -37.05 23.73 9.45
C MET A 1 -36.64 22.62 8.50
N ILE A 2 -35.63 22.86 7.66
CA ILE A 2 -35.17 21.88 6.67
C ILE A 2 -33.66 21.82 6.87
N GLU A 3 -33.21 20.67 7.37
CA GLU A 3 -31.82 20.38 7.66
C GLU A 3 -31.04 20.38 6.36
N ARG A 4 -30.04 21.26 6.29
CA ARG A 4 -29.20 21.46 5.13
C ARG A 4 -28.17 20.33 5.13
N GLU A 5 -28.47 19.26 4.40
CA GLU A 5 -27.50 18.23 4.05
C GLU A 5 -26.41 18.89 3.20
N GLY A 6 -25.35 19.32 3.89
CA GLY A 6 -24.11 19.78 3.28
C GLY A 6 -23.45 18.64 2.53
N THR A 7 -23.94 18.39 1.32
CA THR A 7 -23.23 17.55 0.34
C THR A 7 -22.14 18.44 -0.25
N THR A 8 -20.99 18.49 0.42
CA THR A 8 -19.77 19.09 -0.13
C THR A 8 -19.24 18.18 -1.24
N THR A 9 -19.93 18.17 -2.38
CA THR A 9 -19.37 17.80 -3.67
C THR A 9 -18.61 19.02 -4.20
N THR A 10 -17.46 19.28 -3.59
CA THR A 10 -16.36 20.00 -4.23
C THR A 10 -15.28 18.95 -4.41
N GLY A 11 -14.93 18.65 -5.67
CA GLY A 11 -13.96 17.63 -6.06
C GLY A 11 -12.54 17.95 -5.62
N GLU A 12 -12.31 17.95 -4.32
CA GLU A 12 -11.01 17.88 -3.67
C GLU A 12 -10.95 16.45 -3.15
N ALA A 13 -10.29 15.56 -3.90
CA ALA A 13 -10.23 14.14 -3.58
C ALA A 13 -9.65 14.00 -2.17
N VAL A 14 -10.49 13.64 -1.20
CA VAL A 14 -10.03 13.47 0.18
C VAL A 14 -9.02 12.32 0.16
N PRO A 15 -7.74 12.58 0.47
CA PRO A 15 -6.74 11.55 0.34
C PRO A 15 -6.97 10.49 1.41
N PHE A 16 -7.01 9.23 1.00
CA PHE A 16 -7.10 8.07 1.88
C PHE A 16 -5.85 8.00 2.76
N ARG A 17 -6.04 7.64 4.02
CA ARG A 17 -4.95 7.55 5.00
C ARG A 17 -4.36 6.16 4.97
N TRP A 18 -3.04 6.09 4.88
CA TRP A 18 -2.31 4.85 5.05
C TRP A 18 -1.63 4.84 6.40
N GLU A 19 -2.15 4.00 7.29
CA GLU A 19 -1.83 4.01 8.71
C GLU A 19 -1.36 2.64 9.17
N CYS A 20 -0.41 2.62 10.10
CA CYS A 20 0.02 1.42 10.79
C CYS A 20 -0.62 1.38 12.18
N GLY A 21 -1.57 0.44 12.38
CA GLY A 21 -2.24 0.19 13.67
C GLY A 21 -1.40 -0.59 14.68
N CYS A 22 -0.06 -0.47 14.67
CA CYS A 22 0.81 -1.24 15.57
C CYS A 22 0.73 -0.81 17.05
N ARG A 23 0.07 0.31 17.34
CA ARG A 23 -0.11 0.89 18.67
C ARG A 23 -1.52 1.48 18.77
N GLU A 24 -1.94 1.79 19.99
CA GLU A 24 -3.22 2.49 20.26
C GLU A 24 -3.33 3.82 19.49
N THR A 25 -2.22 4.54 19.33
CA THR A 25 -2.11 5.65 18.38
C THR A 25 -1.59 5.13 17.03
N PRO A 26 -2.42 5.09 15.97
CA PRO A 26 -1.98 4.65 14.65
C PRO A 26 -0.90 5.59 14.11
N VAL A 27 0.11 5.00 13.46
CA VAL A 27 1.20 5.75 12.85
C VAL A 27 0.82 6.04 11.40
N LEU A 28 0.63 7.32 11.07
CA LEU A 28 0.43 7.73 9.68
C LEU A 28 1.73 7.51 8.89
N LEU A 29 1.68 6.62 7.91
CA LEU A 29 2.81 6.32 7.02
C LEU A 29 2.78 7.19 5.76
N GLY A 30 1.58 7.49 5.28
CA GLY A 30 1.37 8.35 4.12
C GLY A 30 -0.10 8.54 3.83
N THR A 31 -0.37 9.18 2.71
CA THR A 31 -1.72 9.31 2.17
C THR A 31 -1.74 8.94 0.70
N TYR A 32 -2.89 8.56 0.16
CA TYR A 32 -3.01 8.26 -1.25
C TYR A 32 -4.33 8.74 -1.83
N GLU A 33 -4.33 9.03 -3.13
CA GLU A 33 -5.50 9.48 -3.87
C GLU A 33 -6.13 8.32 -4.65
N ALA A 34 -7.40 8.45 -5.01
CA ALA A 34 -8.13 7.45 -5.79
C ALA A 34 -7.51 7.19 -7.18
N ASP A 35 -6.72 8.14 -7.69
CA ASP A 35 -5.95 8.03 -8.94
C ASP A 35 -4.72 7.10 -8.82
N GLY A 36 -4.43 6.58 -7.62
CA GLY A 36 -3.26 5.74 -7.36
C GLY A 36 -2.00 6.53 -7.00
N ARG A 37 -2.11 7.84 -6.81
CA ARG A 37 -1.01 8.69 -6.33
C ARG A 37 -0.81 8.53 -4.83
N ILE A 38 0.38 8.09 -4.44
CA ILE A 38 0.81 7.93 -3.05
C ILE A 38 1.71 9.10 -2.67
N ASN A 39 1.37 9.74 -1.55
CA ASN A 39 2.08 10.84 -0.95
C ASN A 39 2.75 10.35 0.35
N LEU A 40 4.08 10.24 0.31
CA LEU A 40 4.87 9.86 1.47
C LEU A 40 5.69 11.03 1.99
N LYS A 41 5.52 11.32 3.27
CA LYS A 41 6.34 12.30 3.98
C LYS A 41 7.35 11.58 4.86
N SER A 42 8.62 11.58 4.46
CA SER A 42 9.71 11.00 5.23
C SER A 42 10.71 12.07 5.65
N ARG A 43 10.59 12.51 6.90
CA ARG A 43 11.45 13.50 7.58
C ARG A 43 11.66 14.81 6.81
N ASP A 44 12.61 14.80 5.88
CA ASP A 44 13.03 15.95 5.07
C ASP A 44 12.57 15.84 3.61
N ARG A 45 12.12 14.65 3.19
CA ARG A 45 11.77 14.37 1.80
C ARG A 45 10.28 14.09 1.67
N TYR A 46 9.72 14.64 0.60
CA TYR A 46 8.38 14.33 0.14
C TYR A 46 8.48 13.53 -1.15
N TRP A 47 7.83 12.37 -1.18
CA TRP A 47 7.83 11.49 -2.34
C TRP A 47 6.40 11.37 -2.86
N HIS A 48 6.28 11.49 -4.18
CA HIS A 48 5.08 11.14 -4.91
C HIS A 48 5.38 9.86 -5.69
N VAL A 49 4.68 8.80 -5.36
CA VAL A 49 4.87 7.47 -5.94
C VAL A 49 3.53 7.02 -6.53
N TYR A 50 3.55 6.28 -7.63
CA TYR A 50 2.37 5.66 -8.19
C TYR A 50 2.55 4.14 -8.18
N GLY A 51 1.50 3.39 -7.86
CA GLY A 51 1.51 1.92 -7.84
C GLY A 51 1.83 1.32 -6.47
N ARG A 52 2.96 0.64 -6.33
CA ARG A 52 3.37 -0.05 -5.08
C ARG A 52 4.43 0.75 -4.33
N VAL A 53 4.23 0.92 -3.03
CA VAL A 53 5.26 1.41 -2.13
C VAL A 53 5.42 0.51 -0.91
N GLU A 54 6.65 0.40 -0.48
CA GLU A 54 7.05 -0.40 0.67
C GLU A 54 7.78 0.53 1.64
N THR A 55 7.33 0.53 2.88
CA THR A 55 7.95 1.36 3.93
C THR A 55 7.94 0.61 5.25
N ASN A 56 8.91 0.91 6.10
CA ASN A 56 8.96 0.36 7.45
C ASN A 56 8.31 1.35 8.42
N CYS A 57 7.46 0.84 9.30
CA CYS A 57 6.89 1.66 10.34
C CYS A 57 8.00 2.13 11.30
N PRO A 58 8.17 3.45 11.54
CA PRO A 58 9.23 3.96 12.42
C PRO A 58 9.01 3.62 13.90
N ARG A 59 7.87 3.02 14.26
CA ARG A 59 7.53 2.64 15.65
C ARG A 59 7.69 1.16 15.97
N CYS A 60 7.35 0.28 15.03
CA CYS A 60 7.43 -1.17 15.23
C CYS A 60 8.43 -1.87 14.28
N GLY A 61 8.96 -1.16 13.28
CA GLY A 61 9.84 -1.73 12.26
C GLY A 61 9.13 -2.60 11.23
N ALA A 62 7.83 -2.86 11.40
CA ALA A 62 7.10 -3.74 10.50
C ALA A 62 7.06 -3.15 9.09
N GLU A 63 7.36 -3.99 8.11
CA GLU A 63 7.19 -3.67 6.69
C GLU A 63 5.69 -3.53 6.39
N ARG A 64 5.33 -2.38 5.81
CA ARG A 64 3.99 -2.07 5.34
C ARG A 64 4.08 -1.83 3.84
N VAL A 65 3.25 -2.56 3.11
CA VAL A 65 3.12 -2.44 1.67
C VAL A 65 1.79 -1.77 1.37
N LEU A 66 1.80 -0.73 0.55
CA LEU A 66 0.62 -0.15 -0.05
C LEU A 66 0.73 -0.36 -1.55
N ASP A 67 -0.18 -1.17 -2.08
CA ASP A 67 -0.29 -1.43 -3.51
C ASP A 67 -1.62 -0.85 -3.99
N LEU A 68 -1.53 0.14 -4.87
CA LEU A 68 -2.68 0.78 -5.51
C LEU A 68 -2.80 0.39 -6.98
N ASP A 69 -2.08 -0.64 -7.42
CA ASP A 69 -2.17 -1.15 -8.78
C ASP A 69 -3.06 -2.42 -8.78
N PRO A 70 -4.38 -2.29 -8.98
CA PRO A 70 -5.27 -3.44 -9.01
C PRO A 70 -5.05 -4.35 -10.23
N GLY A 71 -4.23 -3.92 -11.21
CA GLY A 71 -3.95 -4.64 -12.45
C GLY A 71 -2.62 -5.40 -12.43
N ARG A 72 -1.74 -5.10 -11.48
CA ARG A 72 -0.51 -5.84 -11.23
C ARG A 72 -0.91 -7.11 -10.51
N ASN A 73 -1.32 -8.10 -11.30
CA ASN A 73 -1.21 -9.49 -10.91
C ASN A 73 0.15 -9.63 -10.20
N PRO A 74 0.18 -10.00 -8.89
CA PRO A 74 1.45 -10.16 -8.20
C PRO A 74 2.25 -11.10 -9.10
N ASP A 75 3.41 -10.63 -9.55
CA ASP A 75 4.31 -11.42 -10.38
C ASP A 75 4.37 -12.81 -9.75
N PRO A 76 3.93 -13.88 -10.45
CA PRO A 76 4.04 -15.22 -9.91
C PRO A 76 5.54 -15.43 -9.76
N ASP A 77 6.00 -15.40 -8.51
CA ASP A 77 7.36 -15.65 -8.07
C ASP A 77 8.16 -16.42 -9.13
N PRO A 78 9.23 -15.86 -9.73
CA PRO A 78 10.04 -16.58 -10.71
C PRO A 78 10.80 -17.78 -10.12
N GLY A 79 10.56 -18.13 -8.85
CA GLY A 79 11.21 -19.19 -8.09
C GLY A 79 10.35 -20.42 -7.79
N THR A 80 9.04 -20.46 -8.14
CA THR A 80 8.29 -21.73 -8.09
C THR A 80 8.55 -22.53 -9.37
N VAL A 81 9.77 -23.04 -9.50
CA VAL A 81 10.02 -24.21 -10.33
C VAL A 81 9.37 -25.39 -9.59
N PRO A 82 8.27 -26.00 -10.09
CA PRO A 82 7.80 -27.25 -9.53
C PRO A 82 8.94 -28.26 -9.70
N VAL A 83 9.55 -28.67 -8.60
CA VAL A 83 10.52 -29.77 -8.60
C VAL A 83 9.83 -30.99 -9.20
N PRO A 84 10.28 -31.54 -10.34
CA PRO A 84 9.70 -32.77 -10.86
C PRO A 84 10.05 -33.91 -9.89
N PRO A 85 9.07 -34.66 -9.36
CA PRO A 85 9.39 -35.90 -8.65
C PRO A 85 9.83 -36.92 -9.69
N GLY A 86 11.14 -37.19 -9.82
CA GLY A 86 11.54 -38.33 -10.66
C GLY A 86 12.97 -38.43 -11.18
N SER A 87 13.95 -37.68 -10.70
CA SER A 87 15.37 -38.00 -11.01
C SER A 87 15.94 -39.02 -10.01
N ALA A 88 15.25 -40.13 -9.79
CA ALA A 88 15.83 -41.32 -9.18
C ALA A 88 16.44 -42.16 -10.31
N ARG A 89 17.78 -42.13 -10.42
CA ARG A 89 18.54 -42.94 -11.38
C ARG A 89 18.33 -44.44 -11.13
N PRO A 90 18.39 -45.27 -12.18
CA PRO A 90 18.21 -46.72 -12.10
C PRO A 90 19.43 -47.42 -11.49
N ALA A 91 19.20 -48.60 -10.88
CA ALA A 91 20.19 -49.58 -10.48
C ALA A 91 20.08 -50.83 -11.38
#